data_AF-A0A5D2YGK3-F1
#
_entry.id   AF-A0A5D2YGK3-F1
#
_cell.length_a   1.000
_cell.length_b   1.000
_cell.length_c   1.000
_cell.angle_alpha   90.00
_cell.angle_beta   90.00
_cell.angle_gamma   90.00
#
_symmetry.space_group_name_H-M   'P 1'
#
loop_
_entity.id
_entity.type
_entity.pdbx_description
1 polymer ?
#
loop_
_entity_poly.entity_id
_entity_poly.type
_entity_poly.pdbx_seq_one_letter_code
_entity_poly.pdbx_strand_id
1 'polypeptide(L)'
;MAVRSRKWMILVATIWIQAFTGTNFDFSSYSSTLKSVLGISQLQLNYLSVASDMGKAFGWCSGLFLMYFPLWVVMFMAAFFGFFGYALQWLVIKQVISLPYFLVFLLCLIAGCSITWFNTVCFVLCIRNFPSNRALALSLTISFNGVSAALYTLIANAINPKDDTLYLFLNALVPLLASCLALIPIIRQRPLQLSTYTINQDPFIFIVLNVLAVITGLYLLLLNSLSSETLRARTLLLGALILLFLPLCLPGIVCDRNWGFRTNSSLVDLSDPELHAELIEKDQSNSLNIEPFSAINKEGLFEKVMEKGRLTMLGEEHPARLLVCRWDFWLYYVAYFCGGTIGLVYSNNLGQITQSLGYNSKISAVVTLYSSFSFFGRLFSAAPDFLLG
;
A
#
# COMPACT_ATOMS: atom_id res chain seq x y z
N MET A 1 -9.00 20.76 -15.36
CA MET A 1 -9.65 19.45 -15.62
C MET A 1 -8.64 18.28 -15.68
N ALA A 2 -7.59 18.33 -16.50
CA ALA A 2 -6.63 17.22 -16.64
C ALA A 2 -5.83 16.87 -15.36
N VAL A 3 -5.55 17.83 -14.46
CA VAL A 3 -4.81 17.56 -13.20
C VAL A 3 -5.63 16.69 -12.23
N ARG A 4 -6.95 16.91 -12.16
CA ARG A 4 -7.83 16.18 -11.24
C ARG A 4 -8.08 14.74 -11.69
N SER A 5 -8.29 14.51 -12.98
CA SER A 5 -8.36 13.15 -13.54
C SER A 5 -7.05 12.38 -13.32
N ARG A 6 -5.89 13.08 -13.43
CA ARG A 6 -4.57 12.49 -13.18
C ARG A 6 -4.35 12.01 -11.75
N LYS A 7 -4.73 12.76 -10.72
CA LYS A 7 -4.57 12.28 -9.32
C LYS A 7 -5.33 10.99 -9.05
N TRP A 8 -6.54 10.85 -9.63
CA TRP A 8 -7.34 9.63 -9.50
C TRP A 8 -6.77 8.48 -10.34
N MET A 9 -6.24 8.74 -11.53
CA MET A 9 -5.51 7.70 -12.29
C MET A 9 -4.28 7.18 -11.55
N ILE A 10 -3.56 8.05 -10.82
CA ILE A 10 -2.43 7.62 -9.98
C ILE A 10 -2.93 6.74 -8.84
N LEU A 11 -4.03 7.10 -8.18
CA LEU A 11 -4.62 6.28 -7.12
C LEU A 11 -4.99 4.87 -7.65
N VAL A 12 -5.62 4.80 -8.82
CA VAL A 12 -5.96 3.53 -9.47
C VAL A 12 -4.70 2.73 -9.82
N ALA A 13 -3.66 3.37 -10.34
CA ALA A 13 -2.38 2.71 -10.62
C ALA A 13 -1.74 2.15 -9.34
N THR A 14 -1.79 2.88 -8.22
CA THR A 14 -1.30 2.39 -6.92
C THR A 14 -2.14 1.24 -6.38
N ILE A 15 -3.46 1.22 -6.62
CA ILE A 15 -4.33 0.07 -6.29
C ILE A 15 -3.87 -1.17 -7.06
N TRP A 16 -3.57 -1.04 -8.36
CA TRP A 16 -3.11 -2.19 -9.16
C TRP A 16 -1.75 -2.71 -8.71
N ILE A 17 -0.78 -1.83 -8.47
CA ILE A 17 0.52 -2.25 -7.93
C ILE A 17 0.29 -3.00 -6.62
N GLN A 18 -0.45 -2.41 -5.68
CA GLN A 18 -0.71 -3.02 -4.37
C GLN A 18 -1.46 -4.35 -4.47
N ALA A 19 -2.42 -4.47 -5.39
CA ALA A 19 -3.16 -5.70 -5.61
C ALA A 19 -2.27 -6.88 -6.02
N PHE A 20 -1.10 -6.62 -6.61
CA PHE A 20 -0.18 -7.67 -7.08
C PHE A 20 1.13 -7.76 -6.30
N THR A 21 1.47 -6.79 -5.43
CA THR A 21 2.72 -6.79 -4.67
C THR A 21 2.61 -7.43 -3.28
N GLY A 22 1.46 -7.99 -2.90
CA GLY A 22 1.28 -8.77 -1.67
C GLY A 22 1.76 -10.22 -1.75
N THR A 23 2.90 -10.47 -2.40
CA THR A 23 3.48 -11.78 -2.72
C THR A 23 4.03 -12.57 -1.51
N ASN A 24 3.79 -12.10 -0.29
CA ASN A 24 4.07 -12.88 0.92
C ASN A 24 2.84 -13.62 1.43
N PHE A 25 1.64 -13.16 1.07
CA PHE A 25 0.40 -13.79 1.52
C PHE A 25 0.14 -15.13 0.83
N ASP A 26 0.80 -15.41 -0.30
CA ASP A 26 0.70 -16.68 -1.04
C ASP A 26 1.85 -17.66 -0.76
N PHE A 27 2.77 -17.34 0.17
CA PHE A 27 3.85 -18.24 0.59
C PHE A 27 3.33 -19.62 1.02
N SER A 28 2.18 -19.67 1.70
CA SER A 28 1.56 -20.93 2.12
C SER A 28 1.20 -21.85 0.95
N SER A 29 0.97 -21.30 -0.24
CA SER A 29 0.53 -22.07 -1.42
C SER A 29 1.65 -22.88 -2.04
N TYR A 30 2.91 -22.42 -1.98
CA TYR A 30 4.06 -23.12 -2.59
C TYR A 30 5.11 -23.60 -1.58
N SER A 31 5.03 -23.19 -0.31
CA SER A 31 6.05 -23.47 0.71
C SER A 31 6.23 -24.96 1.02
N SER A 32 5.17 -25.78 0.92
CA SER A 32 5.23 -27.24 1.10
C SER A 32 6.07 -27.90 0.00
N THR A 33 5.87 -27.50 -1.25
CA THR A 33 6.63 -27.97 -2.42
C THR A 33 8.07 -27.46 -2.38
N LEU A 34 8.29 -26.20 -1.97
CA LEU A 34 9.63 -25.65 -1.78
C LEU A 34 10.41 -26.46 -0.73
N LYS A 35 9.76 -26.82 0.38
CA LYS A 35 10.36 -27.63 1.45
C LYS A 35 10.77 -29.01 0.96
N SER A 36 9.90 -29.70 0.21
CA SER A 36 10.19 -31.04 -0.29
C SER A 36 11.31 -31.04 -1.32
N VAL A 37 11.34 -30.07 -2.23
CA VAL A 37 12.39 -29.94 -3.25
C VAL A 37 13.76 -29.62 -2.64
N LEU A 38 13.81 -28.76 -1.62
CA LEU A 38 15.05 -28.41 -0.93
C LEU A 38 15.52 -29.45 0.10
N GLY A 39 14.66 -30.41 0.47
CA GLY A 39 14.98 -31.40 1.50
C GLY A 39 15.20 -30.78 2.89
N ILE A 40 14.55 -29.66 3.20
CA ILE A 40 14.79 -28.89 4.43
C ILE A 40 13.79 -29.19 5.55
N SER A 41 14.21 -28.90 6.79
CA SER A 41 13.34 -29.03 7.95
C SER A 41 12.27 -27.94 8.01
N GLN A 42 11.24 -28.13 8.85
CA GLN A 42 10.22 -27.12 9.08
C GLN A 42 10.80 -25.82 9.65
N LEU A 43 11.80 -25.95 10.54
CA LEU A 43 12.50 -24.81 11.12
C LEU A 43 13.22 -23.98 10.05
N GLN A 44 13.91 -24.65 9.11
CA GLN A 44 14.58 -23.99 7.99
C GLN A 44 13.59 -23.31 7.05
N LEU A 45 12.44 -23.92 6.75
CA LEU A 45 11.40 -23.25 5.96
C LEU A 45 10.89 -21.98 6.65
N ASN A 46 10.71 -22.02 7.98
CA ASN A 46 10.28 -20.87 8.75
C ASN A 46 11.33 -19.75 8.71
N TYR A 47 12.63 -20.09 8.73
CA TYR A 47 13.69 -19.11 8.52
C TYR A 47 13.68 -18.48 7.13
N LEU A 48 13.27 -19.18 6.07
CA LEU A 48 13.06 -18.56 4.74
C LEU A 48 11.93 -17.54 4.77
N SER A 49 10.82 -17.84 5.45
CA SER A 49 9.73 -16.87 5.65
C SER A 49 10.21 -15.65 6.45
N VAL A 50 10.99 -15.86 7.51
CA VAL A 50 11.62 -14.78 8.29
C VAL A 50 12.59 -13.97 7.44
N ALA A 51 13.33 -14.59 6.52
CA ALA A 51 14.23 -13.88 5.61
C ALA A 51 13.48 -12.87 4.74
N SER A 52 12.32 -13.26 4.20
CA SER A 52 11.44 -12.34 3.46
C SER A 52 10.95 -11.18 4.33
N ASP A 53 10.50 -11.44 5.56
CA ASP A 53 10.11 -10.37 6.47
C ASP A 53 11.28 -9.47 6.88
N MET A 54 12.48 -10.03 7.04
CA MET A 54 13.69 -9.27 7.30
C MET A 54 14.04 -8.37 6.10
N GLY A 55 13.78 -8.83 4.88
CA GLY A 55 13.83 -7.99 3.67
C GLY A 55 12.98 -6.73 3.78
N LYS A 56 11.78 -6.84 4.38
CA LYS A 56 10.91 -5.67 4.64
C LYS A 56 11.52 -4.68 5.64
N ALA A 57 12.25 -5.17 6.64
CA ALA A 57 12.92 -4.31 7.61
C ALA A 57 13.98 -3.39 6.96
N PHE A 58 14.57 -3.82 5.85
CA PHE A 58 15.47 -2.99 5.04
C PHE A 58 14.75 -1.93 4.20
N GLY A 59 13.42 -1.78 4.30
CA GLY A 59 12.64 -0.82 3.51
C GLY A 59 13.04 0.65 3.65
N TRP A 60 13.78 1.04 4.71
CA TRP A 60 14.30 2.41 4.85
C TRP A 60 15.21 2.84 3.69
N CYS A 61 15.90 1.90 3.04
CA CYS A 61 16.77 2.22 1.91
C CYS A 61 15.96 2.70 0.70
N SER A 62 14.72 2.25 0.49
CA SER A 62 13.89 2.74 -0.62
C SER A 62 13.58 4.23 -0.50
N GLY A 63 13.36 4.70 0.73
CA GLY A 63 13.18 6.13 1.03
C GLY A 63 14.43 6.96 0.70
N LEU A 64 15.62 6.42 0.99
CA LEU A 64 16.89 7.05 0.63
C LEU A 64 17.05 7.14 -0.89
N PHE A 65 16.76 6.06 -1.62
CA PHE A 65 16.85 6.03 -3.08
C PHE A 65 15.90 7.04 -3.73
N LEU A 66 14.71 7.27 -3.16
CA LEU A 66 13.75 8.28 -3.63
C LEU A 66 14.24 9.73 -3.46
N MET A 67 15.29 9.98 -2.68
CA MET A 67 15.93 11.30 -2.60
C MET A 67 16.83 11.57 -3.83
N TYR A 68 17.38 10.53 -4.44
CA TYR A 68 18.32 10.63 -5.56
C TYR A 68 17.71 10.27 -6.92
N PHE A 69 16.70 9.40 -6.94
CA PHE A 69 16.10 8.87 -8.15
C PHE A 69 14.61 9.19 -8.24
N PRO A 70 14.05 9.33 -9.47
CA PRO A 70 12.62 9.53 -9.64
C PRO A 70 11.82 8.27 -9.28
N LEU A 71 10.55 8.46 -8.90
CA LEU A 71 9.64 7.40 -8.42
C LEU A 71 9.56 6.19 -9.37
N TRP A 72 9.51 6.43 -10.69
CA TRP A 72 9.41 5.34 -11.67
C TRP A 72 10.68 4.47 -11.70
N VAL A 73 11.87 5.05 -11.48
CA VAL A 73 13.13 4.28 -11.41
C VAL A 73 13.11 3.37 -10.18
N VAL A 74 12.75 3.91 -9.02
CA VAL A 74 12.70 3.13 -7.78
C VAL A 74 11.65 2.02 -7.86
N MET A 75 10.51 2.28 -8.53
CA MET A 75 9.50 1.25 -8.81
C MET A 75 10.07 0.10 -9.66
N PHE A 76 10.82 0.40 -10.73
CA PHE A 76 11.44 -0.66 -11.54
C PHE A 76 12.60 -1.36 -10.84
N MET A 77 13.33 -0.69 -9.94
CA MET A 77 14.29 -1.35 -9.07
C MET A 77 13.59 -2.36 -8.14
N ALA A 78 12.45 -1.98 -7.56
CA ALA A 78 11.62 -2.89 -6.77
C ALA A 78 11.16 -4.08 -7.62
N ALA A 79 10.61 -3.81 -8.81
CA ALA A 79 10.18 -4.85 -9.75
C ALA A 79 11.32 -5.81 -10.13
N PHE A 80 12.52 -5.28 -10.35
CA PHE A 80 13.71 -6.07 -10.66
C PHE A 80 14.11 -6.99 -9.48
N PHE A 81 14.13 -6.47 -8.24
CA PHE A 81 14.40 -7.29 -7.06
C PHE A 81 13.35 -8.40 -6.89
N GLY A 82 12.07 -8.09 -7.09
CA GLY A 82 10.99 -9.09 -7.02
C GLY A 82 11.13 -10.15 -8.11
N PHE A 83 11.32 -9.72 -9.36
CA PHE A 83 11.51 -10.61 -10.50
C PHE A 83 12.69 -11.55 -10.27
N PHE A 84 13.86 -11.02 -9.91
CA PHE A 84 15.06 -11.82 -9.69
C PHE A 84 14.90 -12.77 -8.50
N GLY A 85 14.38 -12.27 -7.38
CA GLY A 85 14.17 -13.06 -6.15
C GLY A 85 13.23 -14.24 -6.37
N TYR A 86 12.08 -14.02 -7.02
CA TYR A 86 11.08 -15.05 -7.25
C TYR A 86 11.38 -15.94 -8.47
N ALA A 87 11.94 -15.41 -9.57
CA ALA A 87 12.26 -16.21 -10.75
C ALA A 87 13.33 -17.26 -10.46
N LEU A 88 14.37 -16.91 -9.68
CA LEU A 88 15.38 -17.90 -9.28
C LEU A 88 14.80 -18.94 -8.32
N GLN A 89 13.95 -18.54 -7.37
CA GLN A 89 13.24 -19.50 -6.51
C GLN A 89 12.34 -20.44 -7.35
N TRP A 90 11.68 -19.92 -8.38
CA TRP A 90 10.87 -20.73 -9.29
C TRP A 90 11.69 -21.76 -10.06
N LEU A 91 12.86 -21.38 -10.58
CA LEU A 91 13.79 -22.32 -11.23
C LEU A 91 14.29 -23.41 -10.27
N VAL A 92 14.50 -23.07 -8.99
CA VAL A 92 14.83 -24.05 -7.94
C VAL A 92 13.68 -25.03 -7.72
N ILE A 93 12.45 -24.56 -7.57
CA ILE A 93 11.28 -25.44 -7.39
C ILE A 93 11.08 -26.36 -8.61
N LYS A 94 11.29 -25.86 -9.82
CA LYS A 94 11.24 -26.67 -11.05
C LYS A 94 12.45 -27.60 -11.21
N GLN A 95 13.38 -27.64 -10.26
CA GLN A 95 14.60 -28.45 -10.28
C GLN A 95 15.49 -28.20 -11.52
N VAL A 96 15.39 -27.02 -12.13
CA VAL A 96 16.25 -26.61 -13.26
C VAL A 96 17.63 -26.22 -12.75
N ILE A 97 17.68 -25.58 -11.58
CA ILE A 97 18.90 -25.19 -10.89
C ILE A 97 18.87 -25.70 -9.45
N SER A 98 20.04 -26.05 -8.91
CA SER A 98 20.21 -26.33 -7.49
C SER A 98 20.99 -25.19 -6.84
N LEU A 99 20.46 -24.64 -5.74
CA LEU A 99 21.09 -23.57 -4.99
C LEU A 99 21.30 -24.00 -3.54
N PRO A 100 22.42 -23.60 -2.89
CA PRO A 100 22.60 -23.84 -1.47
C PRO A 100 21.54 -23.06 -0.67
N TYR A 101 21.17 -23.58 0.50
CA TYR A 101 20.15 -22.99 1.37
C TYR A 101 20.37 -21.50 1.64
N PHE A 102 21.62 -21.08 1.84
CA PHE A 102 21.98 -19.69 2.08
C PHE A 102 21.62 -18.76 0.90
N LEU A 103 21.77 -19.22 -0.35
CA LEU A 103 21.36 -18.45 -1.52
C LEU A 103 19.84 -18.33 -1.59
N VAL A 104 19.10 -19.40 -1.30
CA VAL A 104 17.63 -19.36 -1.24
C VAL A 104 17.16 -18.37 -0.15
N PHE A 105 17.82 -18.37 1.01
CA PHE A 105 17.57 -17.40 2.07
C PHE A 105 17.78 -15.96 1.59
N LEU A 106 18.86 -15.68 0.86
CA LEU A 106 19.12 -14.37 0.28
C LEU A 106 18.07 -13.99 -0.78
N LEU A 107 17.62 -14.94 -1.59
CA LEU A 107 16.56 -14.71 -2.57
C LEU A 107 15.23 -14.34 -1.90
N CYS A 108 14.88 -15.00 -0.80
CA CYS A 108 13.71 -14.64 0.02
C CYS A 108 13.87 -13.22 0.59
N LEU A 109 15.05 -12.86 1.08
CA LEU A 109 15.34 -11.51 1.57
C LEU A 109 15.16 -10.44 0.48
N ILE A 110 15.72 -10.67 -0.72
CA ILE A 110 15.58 -9.76 -1.86
C ILE A 110 14.11 -9.64 -2.29
N ALA A 111 13.37 -10.75 -2.32
CA ALA A 111 11.94 -10.76 -2.62
C ALA A 111 11.13 -9.95 -1.58
N GLY A 112 11.46 -10.08 -0.29
CA GLY A 112 10.87 -9.27 0.78
C GLY A 112 11.17 -7.77 0.68
N CYS A 113 12.39 -7.43 0.28
CA CYS A 113 12.83 -6.05 0.04
C CYS A 113 12.00 -5.40 -1.09
N SER A 114 11.76 -6.12 -2.18
CA SER A 114 10.91 -5.65 -3.30
C SER A 114 9.53 -5.17 -2.82
N ILE A 115 8.85 -5.95 -1.97
CA ILE A 115 7.49 -5.65 -1.49
C ILE A 115 7.44 -4.33 -0.74
N THR A 116 8.44 -4.06 0.12
CA THR A 116 8.49 -2.79 0.86
C THR A 116 8.87 -1.62 -0.01
N TRP A 117 9.72 -1.82 -1.02
CA TRP A 117 10.02 -0.76 -1.98
C TRP A 117 8.79 -0.36 -2.79
N PHE A 118 7.99 -1.32 -3.25
CA PHE A 118 6.69 -1.04 -3.87
C PHE A 118 5.76 -0.28 -2.94
N ASN A 119 5.66 -0.70 -1.67
CA ASN A 119 4.86 0.01 -0.67
C ASN A 119 5.31 1.47 -0.51
N THR A 120 6.62 1.73 -0.38
CA THR A 120 7.14 3.09 -0.25
C THR A 120 6.80 3.95 -1.46
N VAL A 121 6.97 3.44 -2.69
CA VAL A 121 6.61 4.18 -3.91
C VAL A 121 5.12 4.53 -3.91
N CYS A 122 4.25 3.56 -3.61
CA CYS A 122 2.81 3.77 -3.53
C CYS A 122 2.43 4.77 -2.43
N PHE A 123 3.10 4.73 -1.27
CA PHE A 123 2.84 5.65 -0.17
C PHE A 123 3.22 7.08 -0.54
N VAL A 124 4.40 7.29 -1.14
CA VAL A 124 4.84 8.60 -1.60
C VAL A 124 3.90 9.14 -2.69
N LEU A 125 3.43 8.28 -3.60
CA LEU A 125 2.42 8.67 -4.60
C LEU A 125 1.11 9.11 -3.94
N CYS A 126 0.60 8.37 -2.95
CA CYS A 126 -0.64 8.70 -2.26
C CYS A 126 -0.52 10.03 -1.48
N ILE A 127 0.55 10.18 -0.69
CA ILE A 127 0.78 11.37 0.16
C ILE A 127 0.94 12.63 -0.71
N ARG A 128 1.70 12.55 -1.81
CA ARG A 128 1.93 13.70 -2.71
C ARG A 128 0.67 14.11 -3.48
N ASN A 129 -0.23 13.18 -3.81
CA ASN A 129 -1.44 13.48 -4.59
C ASN A 129 -2.67 13.79 -3.73
N PHE A 130 -2.69 13.35 -2.47
CA PHE A 130 -3.81 13.53 -1.53
C PHE A 130 -3.31 14.03 -0.17
N PRO A 131 -2.79 15.27 -0.05
CA PRO A 131 -2.22 15.75 1.21
C PRO A 131 -3.25 15.80 2.35
N SER A 132 -4.47 16.26 2.09
CA SER A 132 -5.55 16.34 3.10
C SER A 132 -6.17 14.98 3.42
N ASN A 133 -6.31 14.11 2.41
CA ASN A 133 -6.98 12.80 2.53
C ASN A 133 -5.97 11.64 2.46
N ARG A 134 -4.74 11.86 2.94
CA ARG A 134 -3.63 10.91 2.80
C ARG A 134 -3.93 9.57 3.47
N ALA A 135 -4.58 9.60 4.63
CA ALA A 135 -4.96 8.39 5.36
C ALA A 135 -5.96 7.53 4.57
N LEU A 136 -7.00 8.14 3.98
CA LEU A 136 -7.97 7.47 3.12
C LEU A 136 -7.34 6.87 1.86
N ALA A 137 -6.42 7.59 1.21
CA ALA A 137 -5.71 7.08 0.04
C ALA A 137 -4.77 5.92 0.39
N LEU A 138 -4.03 6.05 1.50
CA LEU A 138 -3.12 5.01 1.99
C LEU A 138 -3.89 3.76 2.42
N SER A 139 -4.95 3.89 3.21
CA SER A 139 -5.75 2.75 3.69
C SER A 139 -6.40 1.99 2.55
N LEU A 140 -6.97 2.71 1.57
CA LEU A 140 -7.56 2.12 0.38
C LEU A 140 -6.52 1.35 -0.42
N THR A 141 -5.39 1.96 -0.76
CA THR A 141 -4.37 1.32 -1.62
C THR A 141 -3.70 0.14 -0.93
N ILE A 142 -3.27 0.28 0.32
CA ILE A 142 -2.59 -0.78 1.06
C ILE A 142 -3.53 -1.95 1.40
N SER A 143 -4.84 -1.72 1.46
CA SER A 143 -5.81 -2.81 1.66
C SER A 143 -5.68 -3.87 0.56
N PHE A 144 -5.57 -3.47 -0.72
CA PHE A 144 -5.45 -4.37 -1.87
C PHE A 144 -4.24 -5.31 -1.80
N ASN A 145 -3.19 -4.96 -1.06
CA ASN A 145 -2.07 -5.86 -0.76
C ASN A 145 -2.54 -7.15 -0.04
N GLY A 146 -3.54 -7.03 0.86
CA GLY A 146 -4.15 -8.17 1.55
C GLY A 146 -5.06 -9.03 0.68
N VAL A 147 -5.37 -8.59 -0.54
CA VAL A 147 -6.18 -9.34 -1.51
C VAL A 147 -5.31 -10.08 -2.53
N SER A 148 -4.01 -9.79 -2.60
CA SER A 148 -3.08 -10.40 -3.56
C SER A 148 -3.15 -11.93 -3.57
N ALA A 149 -3.11 -12.58 -2.41
CA ALA A 149 -3.17 -14.05 -2.35
C ALA A 149 -4.40 -14.65 -3.04
N ALA A 150 -5.58 -14.04 -2.84
CA ALA A 150 -6.80 -14.49 -3.50
C ALA A 150 -6.75 -14.30 -5.02
N LEU A 151 -6.19 -13.18 -5.49
CA LEU A 151 -5.98 -12.94 -6.93
C LEU A 151 -5.00 -13.96 -7.53
N TYR A 152 -3.89 -14.25 -6.84
CA TYR A 152 -2.94 -15.27 -7.28
C TYR A 152 -3.56 -16.67 -7.32
N THR A 153 -4.39 -17.05 -6.33
CA THR A 153 -5.14 -18.32 -6.35
C THR A 153 -6.05 -18.41 -7.57
N LEU A 154 -6.81 -17.35 -7.88
CA LEU A 154 -7.69 -17.33 -9.06
C LEU A 154 -6.90 -17.47 -10.36
N ILE A 155 -5.77 -16.76 -10.49
CA ILE A 155 -4.90 -16.84 -11.69
C ILE A 155 -4.32 -18.25 -11.82
N ALA A 156 -3.77 -18.81 -10.74
CA ALA A 156 -3.19 -20.15 -10.72
C ALA A 156 -4.23 -21.21 -11.11
N ASN A 157 -5.42 -21.18 -10.49
CA ASN A 157 -6.51 -22.13 -10.80
C ASN A 157 -7.09 -21.96 -12.21
N ALA A 158 -7.07 -20.74 -12.76
CA ALA A 158 -7.50 -20.47 -14.13
C ALA A 158 -6.53 -20.99 -15.20
N ILE A 159 -5.24 -21.09 -14.86
CA ILE A 159 -4.18 -21.65 -15.71
C ILE A 159 -4.12 -23.17 -15.52
N ASN A 160 -3.74 -23.62 -14.32
CA ASN A 160 -3.64 -25.02 -13.95
C ASN A 160 -3.78 -25.19 -12.43
N PRO A 161 -4.90 -25.72 -11.92
CA PRO A 161 -5.14 -25.87 -10.48
C PRO A 161 -4.24 -26.93 -9.81
N LYS A 162 -3.44 -27.68 -10.57
CA LYS A 162 -2.56 -28.74 -10.06
C LYS A 162 -1.08 -28.33 -9.95
N ASP A 163 -0.70 -27.13 -10.41
CA ASP A 163 0.70 -26.70 -10.43
C ASP A 163 0.97 -25.59 -9.41
N ASP A 164 1.36 -25.99 -8.20
CA ASP A 164 1.72 -25.08 -7.09
C ASP A 164 2.97 -24.23 -7.39
N THR A 165 3.74 -24.58 -8.42
CA THR A 165 4.94 -23.81 -8.79
C THR A 165 4.58 -22.51 -9.53
N LEU A 166 3.34 -22.41 -10.04
CA LEU A 166 2.87 -21.22 -10.75
C LEU A 166 2.88 -19.97 -9.87
N TYR A 167 2.66 -20.10 -8.56
CA TYR A 167 2.65 -18.96 -7.65
C TYR A 167 3.98 -18.18 -7.67
N LEU A 168 5.12 -18.87 -7.60
CA LEU A 168 6.43 -18.22 -7.69
C LEU A 168 6.67 -17.56 -9.06
N PHE A 169 6.23 -18.21 -10.14
CA PHE A 169 6.33 -17.63 -11.48
C PHE A 169 5.48 -16.36 -11.60
N LEU A 170 4.25 -16.40 -11.10
CA LEU A 170 3.35 -15.26 -11.08
C LEU A 170 3.91 -14.13 -10.20
N ASN A 171 4.48 -14.43 -9.04
CA ASN A 171 5.13 -13.45 -8.16
C ASN A 171 6.33 -12.75 -8.81
N ALA A 172 7.02 -13.41 -9.74
CA ALA A 172 8.09 -12.78 -10.52
C ALA A 172 7.53 -11.87 -11.62
N LEU A 173 6.53 -12.34 -12.37
CA LEU A 173 6.07 -11.70 -13.60
C LEU A 173 4.99 -10.62 -13.38
N VAL A 174 4.00 -10.89 -12.53
CA VAL A 174 2.82 -10.03 -12.39
C VAL A 174 3.16 -8.66 -11.79
N PRO A 175 4.00 -8.52 -10.74
CA PRO A 175 4.42 -7.20 -10.26
C PRO A 175 5.19 -6.38 -11.30
N LEU A 176 5.99 -7.04 -12.15
CA LEU A 176 6.70 -6.38 -13.25
C LEU A 176 5.72 -5.86 -14.30
N LEU A 177 4.72 -6.66 -14.69
CA LEU A 177 3.66 -6.24 -15.60
C LEU A 177 2.81 -5.10 -15.02
N ALA A 178 2.45 -5.18 -13.74
CA ALA A 178 1.72 -4.12 -13.04
C ALA A 178 2.52 -2.80 -13.02
N SER A 179 3.84 -2.88 -12.83
CA SER A 179 4.74 -1.72 -12.88
C SER A 179 4.77 -1.09 -14.28
N CYS A 180 4.81 -1.90 -15.34
CA CYS A 180 4.73 -1.42 -16.72
C CYS A 180 3.40 -0.71 -17.02
N LEU A 181 2.27 -1.29 -16.57
CA LEU A 181 0.95 -0.67 -16.73
C LEU A 181 0.83 0.65 -15.95
N ALA A 182 1.39 0.71 -14.75
CA ALA A 182 1.39 1.90 -13.89
C ALA A 182 2.39 2.98 -14.35
N LEU A 183 3.28 2.68 -15.29
CA LEU A 183 4.32 3.62 -15.74
C LEU A 183 3.74 4.89 -16.35
N ILE A 184 2.74 4.75 -17.22
CA ILE A 184 2.11 5.87 -17.94
C ILE A 184 1.52 6.90 -16.97
N PRO A 185 0.67 6.53 -15.99
CA PRO A 185 0.15 7.50 -15.03
C PRO A 185 1.23 8.12 -14.13
N ILE A 186 2.27 7.35 -13.76
CA ILE A 186 3.37 7.83 -12.90
C ILE A 186 4.25 8.86 -13.62
N ILE A 187 4.67 8.60 -14.88
CA ILE A 187 5.49 9.55 -15.65
C ILE A 187 4.72 10.84 -15.96
N ARG A 188 3.40 10.74 -16.20
CA ARG A 188 2.56 11.89 -16.52
C ARG A 188 2.24 12.79 -15.30
N GLN A 189 2.77 12.44 -14.13
CA GLN A 189 2.70 13.27 -12.93
C GLN A 189 3.57 14.54 -13.13
N ARG A 190 2.93 15.71 -13.15
CA ARG A 190 3.64 16.99 -12.98
C ARG A 190 3.73 17.32 -11.48
N PRO A 191 4.76 18.03 -11.02
CA PRO A 191 4.76 18.56 -9.66
C PRO A 191 3.48 19.38 -9.46
N LEU A 192 2.66 18.99 -8.48
CA LEU A 192 1.44 19.72 -8.16
C LEU A 192 1.84 21.08 -7.61
N GLN A 193 1.54 22.15 -8.36
CA GLN A 193 1.37 23.45 -7.74
C GLN A 193 0.13 23.37 -6.85
N LEU A 194 0.31 23.72 -5.58
CA LEU A 194 -0.68 23.66 -4.51
C LEU A 194 -1.82 24.63 -4.83
N SER A 195 -2.76 24.24 -5.69
CA SER A 195 -3.94 25.06 -5.97
C SER A 195 -4.96 24.80 -4.86
N THR A 196 -5.10 25.77 -3.96
CA THR A 196 -5.96 25.85 -2.76
C THR A 196 -7.47 25.65 -3.02
N TYR A 197 -7.89 25.38 -4.25
CA TYR A 197 -9.28 25.32 -4.66
C TYR A 197 -9.67 23.92 -5.12
N THR A 198 -10.13 23.04 -4.20
CA THR A 198 -11.25 22.07 -4.38
C THR A 198 -11.26 21.00 -3.27
N ILE A 199 -11.71 21.38 -2.08
CA ILE A 199 -11.89 20.47 -0.93
C ILE A 199 -13.21 19.66 -1.06
N ASN A 200 -14.22 20.18 -1.79
CA ASN A 200 -15.62 19.74 -1.61
C ASN A 200 -16.12 18.50 -2.40
N GLN A 201 -15.31 17.78 -3.19
CA GLN A 201 -15.80 16.56 -3.88
C GLN A 201 -14.90 15.33 -3.77
N ASP A 202 -13.77 15.43 -3.06
CA ASP A 202 -12.91 14.29 -2.84
C ASP A 202 -13.51 13.20 -1.90
N PRO A 203 -14.31 13.51 -0.85
CA PRO A 203 -14.82 12.47 0.05
C PRO A 203 -15.82 11.52 -0.63
N PHE A 204 -16.67 12.01 -1.55
CA PHE A 204 -17.62 11.15 -2.28
C PHE A 204 -16.92 10.09 -3.14
N ILE A 205 -15.85 10.47 -3.85
CA ILE A 205 -15.10 9.52 -4.70
C ILE A 205 -14.40 8.48 -3.83
N PHE A 206 -13.84 8.89 -2.68
CA PHE A 206 -13.29 7.94 -1.72
C PHE A 206 -14.34 6.98 -1.18
N ILE A 207 -15.56 7.43 -0.86
CA ILE A 207 -16.66 6.55 -0.44
C ILE A 207 -16.98 5.53 -1.53
N VAL A 208 -17.14 5.96 -2.79
CA VAL A 208 -17.42 5.06 -3.92
C VAL A 208 -16.30 4.03 -4.08
N LEU A 209 -15.04 4.46 -4.01
CA LEU A 209 -13.88 3.56 -4.11
C LEU A 209 -13.81 2.58 -2.93
N ASN A 210 -14.14 3.01 -1.72
CA ASN A 210 -14.17 2.15 -0.54
C ASN A 210 -15.31 1.13 -0.63
N VAL A 211 -16.50 1.52 -1.07
CA VAL A 211 -17.62 0.60 -1.32
C VAL A 211 -17.22 -0.44 -2.37
N LEU A 212 -16.59 -0.01 -3.46
CA LEU A 212 -16.10 -0.92 -4.49
C LEU A 212 -15.00 -1.86 -3.97
N ALA A 213 -14.10 -1.37 -3.11
CA ALA A 213 -13.10 -2.18 -2.44
C ALA A 213 -13.75 -3.23 -1.51
N VAL A 214 -14.79 -2.86 -0.75
CA VAL A 214 -15.56 -3.79 0.09
C VAL A 214 -16.22 -4.87 -0.78
N ILE A 215 -16.87 -4.49 -1.88
CA ILE A 215 -17.48 -5.44 -2.83
C ILE A 215 -16.41 -6.39 -3.38
N THR A 216 -15.24 -5.87 -3.77
CA THR A 216 -14.13 -6.68 -4.29
C THR A 216 -13.59 -7.65 -3.23
N GLY A 217 -13.42 -7.19 -2.00
CA GLY A 217 -12.98 -8.01 -0.88
C GLY A 217 -13.96 -9.13 -0.53
N LEU A 218 -15.27 -8.82 -0.49
CA LEU A 218 -16.32 -9.81 -0.25
C LEU A 218 -16.45 -10.80 -1.41
N TYR A 219 -16.37 -10.33 -2.65
CA TYR A 219 -16.38 -11.15 -3.85
C TYR A 219 -15.28 -12.21 -3.79
N LEU A 220 -14.05 -11.79 -3.49
CA LEU A 220 -12.91 -12.69 -3.40
C LEU A 220 -12.98 -13.60 -2.16
N LEU A 221 -13.37 -13.09 -1.00
CA LEU A 221 -13.55 -13.90 0.21
C LEU A 221 -14.54 -15.05 -0.01
N LEU A 222 -15.71 -14.75 -0.57
CA LEU A 222 -16.80 -15.71 -0.68
C LEU A 222 -16.59 -16.69 -1.84
N LEU A 223 -16.13 -16.18 -3.00
CA LEU A 223 -16.12 -16.96 -4.24
C LEU A 223 -14.79 -17.67 -4.51
N ASN A 224 -13.68 -17.27 -3.88
CA ASN A 224 -12.39 -17.93 -4.12
C ASN A 224 -12.41 -19.42 -3.75
N SER A 225 -13.22 -19.81 -2.76
CA SER A 225 -13.43 -21.22 -2.38
C SER A 225 -14.05 -22.08 -3.49
N LEU A 226 -14.76 -21.47 -4.44
CA LEU A 226 -15.44 -22.13 -5.55
C LEU A 226 -14.56 -22.26 -6.81
N SER A 227 -13.30 -21.82 -6.73
CA SER A 227 -12.36 -21.77 -7.86
C SER A 227 -11.67 -23.10 -8.18
N SER A 228 -12.14 -24.22 -7.64
CA SER A 228 -11.54 -25.55 -7.85
C SER A 228 -11.63 -26.04 -9.31
N GLU A 229 -12.67 -25.64 -10.03
CA GLU A 229 -12.83 -25.92 -11.46
C GLU A 229 -12.25 -24.81 -12.33
N THR A 230 -11.43 -25.15 -13.33
CA THR A 230 -10.74 -24.17 -14.20
C THR A 230 -11.69 -23.20 -14.90
N LEU A 231 -12.84 -23.67 -15.39
CA LEU A 231 -13.84 -22.80 -16.05
C LEU A 231 -14.43 -21.79 -15.05
N ARG A 232 -14.74 -22.22 -13.83
CA ARG A 232 -15.23 -21.33 -12.76
C ARG A 232 -14.14 -20.36 -12.31
N ALA A 233 -12.90 -20.83 -12.17
CA ALA A 233 -11.77 -19.96 -11.84
C ALA A 233 -11.58 -18.86 -12.90
N ARG A 234 -11.74 -19.17 -14.19
CA ARG A 234 -11.67 -18.18 -15.28
C ARG A 234 -12.79 -17.14 -15.22
N THR A 235 -14.04 -17.56 -14.95
CA THR A 235 -15.16 -16.62 -14.83
C THR A 235 -15.03 -15.75 -13.58
N LEU A 236 -14.56 -16.32 -12.46
CA LEU A 236 -14.29 -15.59 -11.24
C LEU A 236 -13.11 -14.60 -11.39
N LEU A 237 -12.05 -15.02 -12.08
CA LEU A 237 -10.93 -14.14 -12.42
C LEU A 237 -11.39 -12.97 -13.27
N LEU A 238 -12.22 -13.22 -14.29
CA LEU A 238 -12.78 -12.16 -15.14
C LEU A 238 -13.59 -11.16 -14.31
N GLY A 239 -14.45 -11.64 -13.40
CA GLY A 239 -15.20 -10.77 -12.49
C GLY A 239 -14.30 -9.95 -11.56
N ALA A 240 -13.26 -10.57 -10.99
CA ALA A 240 -12.28 -9.88 -10.15
C ALA A 240 -11.51 -8.80 -10.92
N LEU A 241 -11.09 -9.08 -12.15
CA LEU A 241 -10.41 -8.11 -13.01
C LEU A 241 -11.36 -6.96 -13.38
N ILE A 242 -12.62 -7.23 -13.72
CA ILE A 242 -13.61 -6.18 -13.99
C ILE A 242 -13.76 -5.26 -12.77
N LEU A 243 -13.88 -5.82 -11.56
CA LEU A 243 -13.97 -5.04 -10.32
C LEU A 243 -12.70 -4.21 -10.05
N LEU A 244 -11.51 -4.75 -10.37
CA LEU A 244 -10.22 -4.06 -10.20
C LEU A 244 -10.00 -2.94 -11.22
N PHE A 245 -10.53 -3.07 -12.44
CA PHE A 245 -10.42 -2.06 -13.51
C PHE A 245 -11.58 -1.06 -13.51
N LEU A 246 -12.73 -1.37 -12.88
CA LEU A 246 -13.87 -0.45 -12.75
C LEU A 246 -13.53 0.96 -12.20
N PRO A 247 -12.60 1.12 -11.23
CA PRO A 247 -12.16 2.44 -10.77
C PRO A 247 -11.64 3.37 -11.88
N LEU A 248 -11.20 2.87 -13.04
CA LEU A 248 -10.78 3.70 -14.19
C LEU A 248 -11.89 4.57 -14.76
N CYS A 249 -13.15 4.13 -14.64
CA CYS A 249 -14.29 4.88 -15.17
C CYS A 249 -14.55 6.16 -14.36
N LEU A 250 -14.16 6.18 -13.08
CA LEU A 250 -14.40 7.30 -12.17
C LEU A 250 -13.65 8.59 -12.58
N PRO A 251 -12.35 8.57 -12.93
CA PRO A 251 -11.67 9.72 -13.52
C PRO A 251 -12.36 10.30 -14.76
N GLY A 252 -12.98 9.45 -15.59
CA GLY A 252 -13.72 9.85 -16.79
C GLY A 252 -15.05 10.54 -16.45
N ILE A 253 -15.82 9.96 -15.54
CA ILE A 253 -17.11 10.50 -15.09
C ILE A 253 -16.95 11.84 -14.36
N VAL A 254 -15.87 12.01 -13.59
CA VAL A 254 -15.56 13.29 -12.92
C VAL A 254 -15.20 14.40 -13.92
N CYS A 255 -14.66 14.05 -15.09
CA CYS A 255 -14.44 15.00 -16.18
C CYS A 255 -15.76 15.45 -16.82
N ASP A 256 -16.68 14.51 -17.07
CA ASP A 256 -17.94 14.77 -17.76
C ASP A 256 -18.96 15.54 -16.88
N ARG A 257 -19.10 15.15 -15.60
CA ARG A 257 -20.02 15.82 -14.66
C ARG A 257 -19.67 17.30 -14.43
N ASN A 258 -18.39 17.64 -14.47
CA ASN A 258 -17.93 19.03 -14.35
C ASN A 258 -18.10 19.84 -15.63
N TRP A 259 -18.12 19.18 -16.79
CA TRP A 259 -18.50 19.83 -18.05
C TRP A 259 -19.99 20.19 -18.03
N GLY A 260 -20.85 19.23 -17.69
CA GLY A 260 -22.31 19.44 -17.62
C GLY A 260 -22.76 20.48 -16.59
N PHE A 261 -22.04 20.62 -15.45
CA PHE A 261 -22.34 21.66 -14.47
C PHE A 261 -21.89 23.06 -14.93
N ARG A 262 -20.78 23.17 -15.68
CA ARG A 262 -20.29 24.45 -16.22
C ARG A 262 -21.12 25.00 -17.38
N THR A 263 -21.70 24.13 -18.21
CA THR A 263 -22.65 24.55 -19.26
C THR A 263 -23.93 25.14 -18.69
N ASN A 264 -24.34 24.71 -17.49
CA ASN A 264 -25.52 25.26 -16.82
C ASN A 264 -25.23 26.56 -16.05
N SER A 265 -24.01 26.75 -15.56
CA SER A 265 -23.62 27.98 -14.84
C SER A 265 -23.15 29.13 -15.76
N SER A 266 -22.77 28.84 -17.00
CA SER A 266 -22.34 29.86 -17.99
C SER A 266 -23.50 30.59 -18.68
N LEU A 267 -24.76 30.26 -18.35
CA LEU A 267 -25.95 30.97 -18.81
C LEU A 267 -26.46 32.04 -17.83
N VAL A 268 -25.82 32.22 -16.66
CA VAL A 268 -26.34 33.09 -15.59
C VAL A 268 -25.37 34.19 -15.12
N ASP A 269 -24.13 34.27 -15.62
CA ASP A 269 -23.17 35.26 -15.10
C ASP A 269 -22.70 36.26 -16.18
N LEU A 270 -23.42 37.38 -16.26
CA LEU A 270 -23.04 38.60 -16.96
C LEU A 270 -23.15 39.75 -15.96
N SER A 271 -22.33 39.77 -14.90
CA SER A 271 -22.12 40.93 -14.01
C SER A 271 -20.94 40.71 -13.04
N ASP A 272 -19.69 40.94 -13.47
CA ASP A 272 -18.55 41.05 -12.56
C ASP A 272 -18.16 42.54 -12.38
N PRO A 273 -18.28 43.10 -11.16
CA PRO A 273 -17.53 44.28 -10.75
C PRO A 273 -16.68 44.00 -9.50
N GLU A 274 -15.68 43.11 -9.59
CA GLU A 274 -14.72 42.87 -8.49
C GLU A 274 -13.27 42.81 -9.01
N LEU A 275 -12.80 43.92 -9.57
CA LEU A 275 -11.37 44.16 -9.90
C LEU A 275 -10.79 45.37 -9.15
N HIS A 276 -11.28 45.68 -7.94
CA HIS A 276 -10.84 46.89 -7.22
C HIS A 276 -10.51 46.74 -5.72
N ALA A 277 -10.47 45.53 -5.16
CA ALA A 277 -10.22 45.36 -3.71
C ALA A 277 -8.78 44.93 -3.33
N GLU A 278 -7.86 44.72 -4.27
CA GLU A 278 -6.56 44.08 -3.98
C GLU A 278 -5.34 45.03 -4.07
N LEU A 279 -5.53 46.33 -3.80
CA LEU A 279 -4.44 47.33 -3.79
C LEU A 279 -4.28 48.14 -2.50
N ILE A 280 -4.91 47.74 -1.39
CA ILE A 280 -4.80 48.45 -0.10
C ILE A 280 -4.58 47.46 1.04
N GLU A 281 -3.43 46.79 1.08
CA GLU A 281 -2.87 46.27 2.33
C GLU A 281 -1.37 45.95 2.16
N LYS A 282 -0.62 46.98 1.81
CA LYS A 282 0.84 46.97 1.85
C LYS A 282 1.31 48.35 2.28
N ASP A 283 1.29 48.57 3.59
CA ASP A 283 2.16 49.49 4.33
C ASP A 283 1.61 49.72 5.75
N GLN A 284 2.29 49.15 6.76
CA GLN A 284 2.63 49.85 8.00
C GLN A 284 3.52 48.97 8.88
N SER A 285 4.82 49.20 8.73
CA SER A 285 5.81 49.01 9.79
C SER A 285 5.58 50.07 10.89
N ASN A 286 5.66 49.69 12.17
CA ASN A 286 6.62 50.29 13.09
C ASN A 286 6.72 49.55 14.44
N SER A 287 7.98 49.46 14.85
CA SER A 287 8.62 48.92 16.06
C SER A 287 8.18 49.53 17.39
N LEU A 288 8.42 48.80 18.50
CA LEU A 288 9.17 49.27 19.70
C LEU A 288 9.50 48.08 20.66
N ASN A 289 10.78 47.96 21.02
CA ASN A 289 11.36 47.09 22.08
C ASN A 289 11.23 47.81 23.46
N ILE A 290 11.34 47.25 24.69
CA ILE A 290 12.41 46.49 25.39
C ILE A 290 11.89 45.95 26.77
N GLU A 291 12.11 44.66 27.04
CA GLU A 291 12.52 43.86 28.27
C GLU A 291 12.10 44.19 29.75
N PRO A 292 12.54 43.42 30.80
CA PRO A 292 12.18 42.04 31.17
C PRO A 292 11.77 41.93 32.68
N PHE A 293 11.02 40.88 33.09
CA PHE A 293 11.00 40.52 34.53
C PHE A 293 10.79 39.02 34.79
N SER A 294 11.66 38.49 35.63
CA SER A 294 11.77 37.12 36.10
C SER A 294 10.71 36.76 37.14
N ALA A 295 10.12 35.56 37.02
CA ALA A 295 9.60 34.83 38.17
C ALA A 295 9.84 33.32 37.96
N ILE A 296 10.70 32.77 38.82
CA ILE A 296 11.03 31.35 38.93
C ILE A 296 9.85 30.66 39.61
N ASN A 297 9.19 29.72 38.93
CA ASN A 297 8.33 28.72 39.58
C ASN A 297 8.72 27.32 39.12
N LYS A 298 9.04 26.48 40.10
CA LYS A 298 9.81 25.23 39.99
C LYS A 298 8.95 23.96 39.96
N GLU A 299 7.71 24.04 39.48
CA GLU A 299 6.79 22.89 39.41
C GLU A 299 6.48 22.40 37.98
N GLY A 300 7.03 23.06 36.94
CA GLY A 300 6.71 22.76 35.54
C GLY A 300 7.73 21.89 34.78
N LEU A 301 8.60 21.11 35.44
CA LEU A 301 9.64 20.35 34.70
C LEU A 301 9.04 19.17 33.92
N PHE A 302 8.02 18.49 34.45
CA PHE A 302 7.38 17.37 33.77
C PHE A 302 6.41 17.84 32.67
N GLU A 303 5.74 18.96 32.88
CA GLU A 303 4.78 19.53 31.93
C GLU A 303 5.47 20.21 30.74
N LYS A 304 6.57 20.96 30.95
CA LYS A 304 7.38 21.53 29.85
C LYS A 304 8.09 20.46 29.00
N VAL A 305 8.42 19.30 29.56
CA VAL A 305 9.02 18.19 28.80
C VAL A 305 7.97 17.51 27.91
N MET A 306 6.71 17.44 28.35
CA MET A 306 5.59 16.97 27.53
C MET A 306 5.16 17.98 26.46
N GLU A 307 5.17 19.28 26.77
CA GLU A 307 4.70 20.33 25.85
C GLU A 307 5.68 20.58 24.70
N LYS A 308 6.99 20.45 24.95
CA LYS A 308 8.04 20.52 23.91
C LYS A 308 8.09 19.26 23.02
N GLY A 309 7.38 18.21 23.41
CA GLY A 309 7.33 16.91 22.76
C GLY A 309 6.20 16.75 21.74
N ARG A 310 5.17 17.59 21.76
CA ARG A 310 4.13 17.56 20.72
C ARG A 310 4.78 17.88 19.37
N LEU A 311 4.58 17.00 18.39
CA LEU A 311 4.80 17.36 16.99
C LEU A 311 4.05 18.67 16.76
N THR A 312 4.76 19.72 16.33
CA THR A 312 4.17 21.05 16.08
C THR A 312 3.01 20.97 15.09
N MET A 313 2.90 19.88 14.32
CA MET A 313 1.69 19.45 13.65
C MET A 313 1.80 17.94 13.30
N LEU A 314 0.86 17.08 13.72
CA LEU A 314 0.76 15.71 13.15
C LEU A 314 0.48 15.86 11.64
N GLY A 315 1.48 15.70 10.79
CA GLY A 315 1.37 16.38 9.50
C GLY A 315 2.65 16.49 8.73
N GLU A 316 3.66 17.02 9.40
CA GLU A 316 4.84 17.60 8.76
C GLU A 316 6.02 16.64 8.70
N GLU A 317 6.85 16.81 7.66
CA GLU A 317 8.10 16.07 7.53
C GLU A 317 9.11 16.58 8.55
N HIS A 318 9.48 15.74 9.51
CA HIS A 318 10.52 16.03 10.48
C HIS A 318 11.83 15.31 10.13
N PRO A 319 12.99 15.92 10.39
CA PRO A 319 14.27 15.26 10.13
C PRO A 319 14.40 14.00 11.00
N ALA A 320 14.90 12.90 10.42
CA ALA A 320 15.00 11.60 11.09
C ALA A 320 15.73 11.67 12.44
N ARG A 321 16.78 12.49 12.54
CA ARG A 321 17.53 12.71 13.79
C ARG A 321 16.64 13.25 14.91
N LEU A 322 15.68 14.12 14.58
CA LEU A 322 14.75 14.67 15.56
C LEU A 322 13.74 13.60 16.02
N LEU A 323 13.27 12.75 15.11
CA LEU A 323 12.33 11.67 15.41
C LEU A 323 12.95 10.62 16.34
N VAL A 324 14.16 10.13 16.04
CA VAL A 324 14.83 9.07 16.83
C VAL A 324 15.20 9.54 18.25
N CYS A 325 15.37 10.85 18.47
CA CYS A 325 15.60 11.40 19.80
C CYS A 325 14.33 11.53 20.66
N ARG A 326 13.12 11.32 20.10
CA ARG A 326 11.85 11.51 20.81
C ARG A 326 11.30 10.21 21.39
N TRP A 327 10.65 10.31 22.55
CA TRP A 327 9.98 9.18 23.20
C TRP A 327 8.81 8.64 22.40
N ASP A 328 8.03 9.49 21.73
CA ASP A 328 6.90 9.07 20.89
C ASP A 328 7.32 8.09 19.79
N PHE A 329 8.50 8.31 19.20
CA PHE A 329 9.08 7.40 18.22
C PHE A 329 9.38 6.04 18.84
N TRP A 330 10.02 6.00 20.01
CA TRP A 330 10.34 4.73 20.68
C TRP A 330 9.10 4.00 21.18
N LEU A 331 8.09 4.73 21.64
CA LEU A 331 6.81 4.15 22.03
C LEU A 331 6.11 3.52 20.82
N TYR A 332 6.05 4.25 19.69
CA TYR A 332 5.54 3.72 18.43
C TYR A 332 6.36 2.53 17.94
N TYR A 333 7.69 2.62 18.01
CA TYR A 333 8.60 1.56 17.60
C TYR A 333 8.39 0.30 18.43
N VAL A 334 8.33 0.39 19.76
CA VAL A 334 8.09 -0.76 20.64
C VAL A 334 6.69 -1.35 20.41
N ALA A 335 5.66 -0.51 20.26
CA ALA A 335 4.31 -0.97 19.97
C ALA A 335 4.24 -1.70 18.62
N TYR A 336 4.89 -1.17 17.57
CA TYR A 336 4.93 -1.80 16.25
C TYR A 336 5.82 -3.05 16.23
N PHE A 337 6.96 -3.00 16.92
CA PHE A 337 7.87 -4.13 17.06
C PHE A 337 7.18 -5.28 17.77
N CYS A 338 6.51 -5.07 18.90
CA CYS A 338 5.80 -6.13 19.59
C CYS A 338 4.51 -6.54 18.86
N GLY A 339 3.65 -5.61 18.47
CA GLY A 339 2.37 -5.94 17.86
C GLY A 339 2.48 -6.43 16.41
N GLY A 340 3.08 -5.62 15.55
CA GLY A 340 3.16 -5.87 14.12
C GLY A 340 3.98 -7.12 13.78
N THR A 341 5.13 -7.32 14.42
CA THR A 341 5.98 -8.48 14.11
C THR A 341 5.38 -9.78 14.64
N ILE A 342 4.73 -9.80 15.81
CA ILE A 342 4.00 -10.97 16.31
C ILE A 342 2.88 -11.34 15.33
N GLY A 343 2.16 -10.34 14.80
CA GLY A 343 1.14 -10.56 13.77
C GLY A 343 1.69 -11.19 12.48
N LEU A 344 2.88 -10.76 12.03
CA LEU A 344 3.56 -11.35 10.87
C LEU A 344 4.02 -12.78 11.13
N VAL A 345 4.63 -13.05 12.29
CA VAL A 345 5.05 -14.40 12.67
C VAL A 345 3.85 -15.33 12.74
N TYR A 346 2.73 -14.88 13.33
CA TYR A 346 1.49 -15.63 13.36
C TYR A 346 0.95 -15.91 11.94
N SER A 347 0.90 -14.89 11.07
CA SER A 347 0.46 -15.03 9.68
C SER A 347 1.25 -16.09 8.91
N ASN A 348 2.57 -16.03 8.99
CA ASN A 348 3.46 -16.92 8.24
C ASN A 348 3.36 -18.39 8.68
N ASN A 349 3.00 -18.61 9.95
CA ASN A 349 2.89 -19.95 10.52
C ASN A 349 1.44 -20.45 10.59
N LEU A 350 0.44 -19.65 10.19
CA LEU A 350 -0.98 -19.95 10.38
C LEU A 350 -1.40 -21.29 9.77
N GLY A 351 -0.93 -21.58 8.55
CA GLY A 351 -1.21 -22.86 7.89
C GLY A 351 -0.63 -24.05 8.66
N GLN A 352 0.58 -23.89 9.20
CA GLN A 352 1.28 -24.93 9.97
C GLN A 352 0.65 -25.13 11.35
N ILE A 353 0.27 -24.05 12.02
CA ILE A 353 -0.45 -24.08 13.29
C ILE A 353 -1.77 -24.85 13.10
N THR A 354 -2.51 -24.53 12.04
CA THR A 354 -3.76 -25.22 11.69
C THR A 354 -3.55 -26.71 11.42
N GLN A 355 -2.46 -27.06 10.73
CA GLN A 355 -2.07 -28.45 10.47
C GLN A 355 -1.74 -29.21 11.77
N SER A 356 -0.98 -28.58 12.67
CA SER A 356 -0.57 -29.18 13.95
C SER A 356 -1.75 -29.50 14.88
N LEU A 357 -2.84 -28.73 14.77
CA LEU A 357 -4.10 -28.96 15.49
C LEU A 357 -5.00 -30.02 14.84
N GLY A 358 -4.57 -30.64 13.73
CA GLY A 358 -5.32 -31.69 13.03
C GLY A 358 -6.38 -31.18 12.03
N TYR A 359 -6.46 -29.87 11.78
CA TYR A 359 -7.47 -29.27 10.90
C TYR A 359 -7.01 -29.13 9.43
N ASN A 360 -6.44 -30.19 8.86
CA ASN A 360 -5.85 -30.18 7.52
C ASN A 360 -6.83 -29.74 6.42
N SER A 361 -8.10 -30.13 6.52
CA SER A 361 -9.15 -29.75 5.56
C SER A 361 -9.58 -28.29 5.64
N LYS A 362 -9.22 -27.57 6.72
CA LYS A 362 -9.63 -26.18 6.96
C LYS A 362 -8.51 -25.16 6.78
N ILE A 363 -7.29 -25.60 6.42
CA ILE A 363 -6.12 -24.71 6.25
C ILE A 363 -6.43 -23.57 5.27
N SER A 364 -6.97 -23.89 4.10
CA SER A 364 -7.32 -22.89 3.08
C SER A 364 -8.36 -21.89 3.57
N ALA A 365 -9.37 -22.34 4.32
CA ALA A 365 -10.41 -21.47 4.88
C ALA A 365 -9.83 -20.50 5.93
N VAL A 366 -8.95 -20.99 6.82
CA VAL A 366 -8.32 -20.18 7.87
C VAL A 366 -7.38 -19.12 7.27
N VAL A 367 -6.56 -19.49 6.29
CA VAL A 367 -5.66 -18.56 5.59
C VAL A 367 -6.46 -17.50 4.82
N THR A 368 -7.52 -17.90 4.12
CA THR A 368 -8.40 -16.96 3.39
C THR A 368 -9.06 -15.97 4.35
N LEU A 369 -9.59 -16.46 5.47
CA LEU A 369 -10.21 -15.62 6.49
C LEU A 369 -9.22 -14.60 7.07
N TYR A 370 -8.00 -15.03 7.38
CA TYR A 370 -6.94 -14.13 7.85
C TYR A 370 -6.61 -13.06 6.82
N SER A 371 -6.42 -13.45 5.55
CA SER A 371 -6.13 -12.50 4.46
C SER A 371 -7.24 -11.47 4.30
N SER A 372 -8.51 -11.90 4.39
CA SER A 372 -9.66 -11.00 4.31
C SER A 372 -9.76 -10.05 5.51
N PHE A 373 -9.53 -10.52 6.74
CA PHE A 373 -9.46 -9.62 7.89
C PHE A 373 -8.28 -8.65 7.79
N SER A 374 -7.16 -9.09 7.21
CA SER A 374 -6.03 -8.22 6.89
C SER A 374 -6.41 -7.13 5.87
N PHE A 375 -7.19 -7.48 4.84
CA PHE A 375 -7.73 -6.54 3.86
C PHE A 375 -8.68 -5.53 4.51
N PHE A 376 -9.73 -6.00 5.19
CA PHE A 376 -10.74 -5.14 5.81
C PHE A 376 -10.16 -4.28 6.94
N GLY A 377 -9.26 -4.84 7.76
CA GLY A 377 -8.59 -4.10 8.82
C GLY A 377 -7.76 -2.93 8.28
N ARG A 378 -7.05 -3.13 7.15
CA ARG A 378 -6.34 -2.03 6.47
C ARG A 378 -7.30 -1.03 5.85
N LEU A 379 -8.36 -1.48 5.20
CA LEU A 379 -9.35 -0.61 4.55
C LEU A 379 -10.04 0.31 5.57
N PHE A 380 -10.50 -0.25 6.69
CA PHE A 380 -11.22 0.47 7.74
C PHE A 380 -10.31 1.20 8.74
N SER A 381 -8.98 1.11 8.60
CA SER A 381 -8.04 1.84 9.49
C SER A 381 -8.22 3.36 9.45
N ALA A 382 -8.67 3.89 8.31
CA ALA A 382 -9.01 5.31 8.14
C ALA A 382 -10.52 5.58 8.20
N ALA A 383 -11.34 4.64 8.68
CA ALA A 383 -12.77 4.84 8.87
C ALA A 383 -13.13 6.05 9.77
N PRO A 384 -12.38 6.36 10.84
CA PRO A 384 -12.63 7.56 11.65
C PRO A 384 -12.57 8.85 10.85
N ASP A 385 -11.74 8.93 9.80
CA ASP A 385 -11.60 10.13 8.97
C ASP A 385 -12.84 10.38 8.10
N PHE A 386 -13.69 9.36 7.87
CA PHE A 386 -15.01 9.55 7.26
C PHE A 386 -16.06 10.09 8.24
N LEU A 387 -15.87 9.92 9.55
CA LEU A 387 -16.81 10.34 10.60
C LEU A 387 -16.54 11.76 11.11
N LEU A 388 -15.30 12.23 10.96
CA LEU A 388 -14.84 13.55 11.39
C LEU A 388 -14.87 14.61 10.26
N GLY A 389 -15.27 14.22 9.04
CA GLY A 389 -15.23 15.03 7.82
C GLY A 389 -16.51 15.79 7.50
#